data_AF-A0A2H9L633-F1
#
_entry.id   AF-A0A2H9L633-F1
#
_cell.length_a   1.000
_cell.length_b   1.000
_cell.length_c   1.000
_cell.angle_alpha   90.00
_cell.angle_beta   90.00
_cell.angle_gamma   90.00
#
_symmetry.space_group_name_H-M   'P 1'
#
loop_
_entity.id
_entity.type
_entity.pdbx_description
1 polymer ?
#
loop_
_entity_poly.entity_id
_entity_poly.type
_entity_poly.pdbx_seq_one_letter_code
_entity_poly.pdbx_strand_id
1 'polypeptide(L)' 'MTDKKKVVCKICSTNRGLVKKYNLYICRRCFKNNAINLGFKKYN' A
#
# COMPACT_ATOMS: atom_id res chain seq x y z
N MET A 1 -12.62 24.79 -6.79
CA MET A 1 -12.43 24.05 -5.53
C MET A 1 -12.08 22.62 -5.89
N THR A 2 -10.81 22.25 -5.96
CA THR A 2 -10.40 20.88 -6.33
C THR A 2 -9.86 20.16 -5.10
N ASP A 3 -10.70 19.37 -4.45
CA ASP A 3 -10.34 18.44 -3.38
C ASP A 3 -9.38 17.37 -3.92
N LYS A 4 -8.08 17.65 -3.83
CA LYS A 4 -7.03 16.65 -4.10
C LYS A 4 -7.13 15.56 -3.04
N LYS A 5 -7.80 14.45 -3.37
CA LYS A 5 -7.87 13.24 -2.54
C LYS A 5 -6.46 12.79 -2.15
N LYS A 6 -6.09 13.00 -0.87
CA LYS A 6 -4.80 12.55 -0.33
C LYS A 6 -4.79 11.02 -0.35
N VAL A 7 -3.95 10.45 -1.21
CA VAL A 7 -3.75 9.01 -1.29
C VAL A 7 -2.90 8.57 -0.11
N VAL A 8 -3.52 7.84 0.81
CA VAL A 8 -2.91 7.35 2.05
C VAL A 8 -2.93 5.82 2.08
N CYS A 9 -2.10 5.24 2.96
CA CYS A 9 -2.08 3.79 3.15
C CYS A 9 -3.41 3.34 3.75
N LYS A 10 -4.06 2.35 3.15
CA LYS A 10 -5.32 1.79 3.66
C LYS A 10 -5.22 1.18 5.07
N ILE A 11 -4.01 0.84 5.53
CA ILE A 11 -3.79 0.13 6.79
C ILE A 11 -3.29 1.06 7.90
N CYS A 12 -2.28 1.88 7.61
CA CYS A 12 -1.63 2.73 8.63
C CYS A 12 -1.76 4.22 8.37
N SER A 13 -2.58 4.63 7.39
CA SER A 13 -2.86 6.03 7.04
C SER A 13 -1.64 6.90 6.75
N THR A 14 -0.47 6.28 6.49
CA THR A 14 0.74 7.01 6.10
C THR A 14 0.72 7.36 4.62
N ASN A 15 1.35 8.49 4.27
CA ASN A 15 1.52 8.90 2.88
C ASN A 15 2.90 8.50 2.34
N ARG A 16 3.80 8.02 3.20
CA ARG A 16 5.20 7.74 2.83
C ARG A 16 5.36 6.32 2.32
N GLY A 17 6.07 6.16 1.20
CA GLY A 17 6.43 4.86 0.65
C GLY A 17 5.22 4.01 0.25
N LEU A 18 4.24 4.65 -0.40
CA LEU A 18 3.00 4.02 -0.83
C LEU A 18 3.19 3.18 -2.10
N VAL A 19 2.83 1.91 -2.04
CA VAL A 19 2.72 1.02 -3.19
C VAL A 19 1.36 1.26 -3.84
N LYS A 20 1.36 1.97 -4.98
CA LYS A 20 0.16 2.24 -5.79
C LYS A 20 -0.06 1.21 -6.90
N LYS A 21 0.92 0.37 -7.18
CA LYS A 21 0.83 -0.68 -8.21
C LYS A 21 -0.31 -1.63 -7.87
N TYR A 22 -1.03 -2.07 -8.91
CA TYR A 22 -2.19 -2.97 -8.80
C TYR A 22 -3.31 -2.42 -7.89
N ASN A 23 -3.44 -1.10 -7.76
CA ASN A 23 -4.44 -0.43 -6.91
C ASN A 23 -4.43 -0.89 -5.43
N LEU A 24 -3.27 -1.34 -4.94
CA LEU A 24 -3.11 -1.78 -3.56
C LEU A 24 -3.31 -0.59 -2.58
N TYR A 25 -2.65 0.54 -2.83
CA TYR A 25 -2.66 1.73 -1.95
C TYR A 25 -2.23 1.40 -0.51
N ILE A 26 -1.14 0.65 -0.38
CA ILE A 26 -0.59 0.18 0.90
C ILE A 26 0.86 0.63 0.99
N CYS A 27 1.36 1.06 2.15
CA CYS A 27 2.78 1.39 2.28
C CYS A 27 3.66 0.14 2.28
N ARG A 28 4.94 0.28 1.92
CA ARG A 28 5.89 -0.85 1.84
C ARG A 28 6.00 -1.70 3.13
N ARG A 29 5.84 -1.07 4.30
CA ARG A 29 5.87 -1.77 5.60
C ARG A 29 4.66 -2.68 5.75
N CYS A 30 3.47 -2.13 5.51
CA CYS A 30 2.22 -2.87 5.58
C CYS A 30 2.11 -3.92 4.46
N PHE A 31 2.68 -3.66 3.28
CA PHE A 31 2.78 -4.64 2.21
C PHE A 31 3.59 -5.87 2.65
N LYS A 32 4.78 -5.69 3.26
CA LYS A 32 5.61 -6.81 3.73
C LYS A 32 4.88 -7.67 4.77
N ASN A 33 4.18 -7.05 5.72
CA ASN A 33 3.43 -7.78 6.76
C ASN A 33 2.25 -8.56 6.20
N ASN A 34 1.62 -8.07 5.12
CA ASN A 34 0.42 -8.67 4.53
C ASN A 34 0.70 -9.41 3.21
N ALA A 35 1.95 -9.51 2.77
CA ALA A 35 2.30 -10.05 1.45
C ALA A 35 1.74 -11.46 1.24
N ILE A 36 1.86 -12.32 2.27
CA ILE A 36 1.36 -13.69 2.26
C ILE A 36 -0.17 -13.72 2.13
N ASN A 37 -0.88 -12.91 2.91
CA ASN A 37 -2.35 -12.82 2.89
C ASN A 37 -2.88 -12.23 1.58
N LEU A 38 -2.10 -11.35 0.95
CA LEU A 38 -2.38 -10.78 -0.37
C LEU A 38 -2.04 -11.76 -1.52
N GLY A 39 -1.55 -12.97 -1.22
CA GLY A 39 -1.20 -13.98 -2.21
C GLY A 39 0.18 -13.80 -2.86
N PHE A 40 0.99 -12.85 -2.39
CA PHE A 40 2.36 -12.69 -2.87
C PHE A 40 3.28 -13.72 -2.23
N LYS A 41 4.00 -14.46 -3.07
CA LYS A 41 5.06 -15.38 -2.67
C LYS A 41 6.41 -14.80 -3.10
N LYS A 42 7.41 -14.91 -2.22
CA LYS A 42 8.79 -14.57 -2.57
C LYS A 42 9.36 -15.74 -3.36
N TYR A 43 9.56 -15.54 -4.66
CA TYR A 43 10.44 -16.37 -5.46
C TYR A 43 11.82 -15.72 -5.40
N ASN A 44 12.87 -16.54 -5.25
CA ASN A 44 14.23 -16.11 -4.91
C ASN A 44 14.72 -14.90 -5.70
#